data_AF-A0A1H3QKW3-F1
#
_entry.id   AF-A0A1H3QKW3-F1
#
_cell.length_a   1.000
_cell.length_b   1.000
_cell.length_c   1.000
_cell.angle_alpha   90.00
_cell.angle_beta   90.00
_cell.angle_gamma   90.00
#
_symmetry.space_group_name_H-M   'P 1'
#
loop_
_entity.id
_entity.type
_entity.pdbx_description
1 polymer ?
#
loop_
_entity_poly.entity_id
_entity_poly.type
_entity_poly.pdbx_seq_one_letter_code
_entity_poly.pdbx_strand_id
1 'polypeptide(L)'
;MKYITAYALAIAAMFALMTGSSIAASDVPFEGRTKCSNCHKSQAKSWKDTAHAKAMESLKPNTKKEAKIKARLDPEKDYTQDKDCVGCHVDGFGKAGGYTIDAPKKPLAAVGCESCHGPGRNFRGDHRKAGQAFEKSGKTMQRKALADKGQDFAFEESCNACHMNYEGSPWKGAKPPYTPFTPAVDAKYTFDFDKMVKDVKAMHEHYKLDGAFEGEPKFKYHDEFQASAKVGEKGKE
;
A
#
# COMPACT_ATOMS: atom_id res chain seq x y z
N MET A 1 38.70 -35.69 27.71
CA MET A 1 37.30 -36.12 27.44
C MET A 1 36.23 -35.24 28.09
N LYS A 2 36.40 -34.72 29.32
CA LYS A 2 35.38 -33.90 30.00
C LYS A 2 35.16 -32.48 29.45
N TYR A 3 36.10 -31.94 28.67
CA TYR A 3 35.99 -30.58 28.10
C TYR A 3 35.41 -30.57 26.68
N ILE A 4 35.45 -31.68 25.95
CA ILE A 4 34.91 -31.79 24.58
C ILE A 4 33.36 -31.81 24.62
N THR A 5 32.78 -32.38 25.67
CA THR A 5 31.32 -32.43 25.89
C THR A 5 30.72 -31.08 26.28
N ALA A 6 31.48 -30.19 26.93
CA ALA A 6 30.99 -28.86 27.31
C ALA A 6 30.94 -27.89 26.12
N TYR A 7 31.91 -27.98 25.20
CA TYR A 7 31.92 -27.15 23.98
C TYR A 7 30.87 -27.59 22.94
N ALA A 8 30.55 -28.89 22.86
CA ALA A 8 29.51 -29.40 21.97
C ALA A 8 28.10 -28.91 22.37
N LEU A 9 27.83 -28.74 23.67
CA LEU A 9 26.54 -28.23 24.17
C LEU A 9 26.40 -26.71 24.01
N ALA A 10 27.50 -25.95 24.07
CA ALA A 10 27.47 -24.50 23.83
C ALA A 10 27.22 -24.13 22.36
N ILE A 11 27.68 -24.96 21.41
CA ILE A 11 27.45 -24.75 19.97
C ILE A 11 26.00 -25.09 19.58
N ALA A 12 25.39 -26.10 20.22
CA ALA A 12 23.98 -26.42 20.03
C ALA A 12 23.03 -25.33 20.57
N ALA A 13 23.40 -24.65 21.66
CA ALA A 13 22.62 -23.53 22.22
C ALA A 13 22.74 -22.24 21.39
N MET A 14 23.85 -22.01 20.70
CA MET A 14 24.02 -20.86 19.80
C MET A 14 23.32 -21.02 18.44
N PHE A 15 23.00 -22.25 18.02
CA PHE A 15 22.23 -22.48 16.78
C PHE A 15 20.70 -22.35 16.96
N ALA A 16 20.20 -22.32 18.20
CA ALA A 16 18.77 -22.25 18.49
C ALA A 16 18.19 -20.81 18.54
N LEU A 17 19.03 -19.77 18.40
CA LEU A 17 18.61 -18.36 18.55
C LEU A 17 18.58 -17.58 17.22
N MET A 18 18.66 -18.26 16.07
CA MET A 18 18.51 -17.66 14.74
C MET A 18 17.29 -18.17 13.98
N THR A 19 16.18 -18.45 14.68
CA THR A 19 14.88 -18.34 14.02
C THR A 19 14.55 -16.86 13.94
N GLY A 20 15.13 -16.17 12.96
CA GLY A 20 14.67 -14.85 12.58
C GLY A 20 13.17 -14.94 12.36
N SER A 21 12.40 -14.14 13.08
CA SER A 21 10.99 -13.93 12.78
C SER A 21 10.92 -13.37 11.36
N SER A 22 10.82 -14.26 10.38
CA SER A 22 10.29 -13.90 9.08
C SER A 22 8.91 -13.36 9.38
N ILE A 23 8.75 -12.04 9.31
CA ILE A 23 7.43 -11.44 9.13
C ILE A 23 6.97 -12.00 7.79
N ALA A 24 6.29 -13.15 7.83
CA ALA A 24 5.58 -13.66 6.69
C ALA A 24 4.73 -12.48 6.21
N ALA A 25 4.92 -12.07 4.95
CA ALA A 25 3.98 -11.17 4.30
C ALA A 25 2.61 -11.74 4.61
N SER A 26 1.81 -10.99 5.38
CA SER A 26 0.56 -11.52 5.91
C SER A 26 -0.23 -12.06 4.73
N ASP A 27 -0.58 -13.36 4.73
CA ASP A 27 -1.35 -14.04 3.66
C ASP A 27 -2.79 -13.50 3.51
N VAL A 28 -3.06 -12.31 4.03
CA VAL A 28 -4.32 -11.60 3.93
C VAL A 28 -4.56 -11.27 2.45
N PRO A 29 -5.64 -11.79 1.86
CA PRO A 29 -5.89 -11.54 0.45
C PRO A 29 -6.37 -10.12 0.18
N PHE A 30 -5.99 -9.58 -0.97
CA PHE A 30 -6.65 -8.42 -1.57
C PHE A 30 -8.08 -8.78 -1.96
N GLU A 31 -9.00 -7.81 -1.93
CA GLU A 31 -10.40 -7.99 -2.33
C GLU A 31 -10.87 -6.93 -3.34
N GLY A 32 -10.10 -5.85 -3.51
CA GLY A 32 -10.36 -4.73 -4.38
C GLY A 32 -11.17 -3.61 -3.72
N ARG A 33 -11.09 -2.43 -4.33
CA ARG A 33 -11.59 -1.17 -3.74
C ARG A 33 -13.10 -1.06 -3.52
N THR A 34 -13.93 -1.92 -4.12
CA THR A 34 -15.40 -1.75 -4.14
C THR A 34 -16.00 -1.60 -2.75
N LYS A 35 -15.65 -2.48 -1.80
CA LYS A 35 -16.21 -2.42 -0.45
C LYS A 35 -15.70 -1.20 0.33
N CYS A 36 -14.42 -0.86 0.17
CA CYS A 36 -13.83 0.34 0.74
C CYS A 36 -14.57 1.61 0.25
N SER A 37 -14.79 1.73 -1.06
CA SER A 37 -15.45 2.89 -1.68
C SER A 37 -16.93 3.03 -1.34
N ASN A 38 -17.62 1.93 -0.99
CA ASN A 38 -19.02 1.98 -0.57
C ASN A 38 -19.19 2.65 0.81
N CYS A 39 -18.27 2.40 1.74
CA CYS A 39 -18.26 3.02 3.06
C CYS A 39 -17.54 4.39 3.06
N HIS A 40 -16.44 4.52 2.31
CA HIS A 40 -15.60 5.72 2.26
C HIS A 40 -15.80 6.51 0.95
N LYS A 41 -17.03 6.98 0.72
CA LYS A 41 -17.43 7.63 -0.54
C LYS A 41 -16.64 8.90 -0.83
N SER A 42 -16.40 9.74 0.18
CA SER A 42 -15.68 11.01 0.00
C SER A 42 -14.22 10.78 -0.40
N GLN A 43 -13.53 9.85 0.28
CA GLN A 43 -12.17 9.44 -0.06
C GLN A 43 -12.12 8.83 -1.46
N ALA A 44 -13.05 7.93 -1.79
CA ALA A 44 -13.12 7.30 -3.11
C ALA A 44 -13.36 8.32 -4.24
N LYS A 45 -14.21 9.33 -4.00
CA LYS A 45 -14.48 10.42 -4.95
C LYS A 45 -13.21 11.22 -5.21
N SER A 46 -12.48 11.60 -4.16
CA SER A 46 -11.21 12.32 -4.31
C SER A 46 -10.10 11.46 -4.94
N TRP A 47 -9.97 10.20 -4.53
CA TRP A 47 -8.97 9.26 -5.06
C TRP A 47 -9.09 9.07 -6.56
N LYS A 48 -10.34 8.98 -7.09
CA LYS A 48 -10.61 8.70 -8.51
C LYS A 48 -9.95 9.69 -9.47
N ASP A 49 -9.68 10.92 -9.03
CA ASP A 49 -9.08 11.95 -9.86
C ASP A 49 -7.54 11.93 -9.85
N THR A 50 -6.92 11.15 -8.97
CA THR A 50 -5.46 11.07 -8.80
C THR A 50 -4.75 10.30 -9.92
N ALA A 51 -3.43 10.43 -9.97
CA ALA A 51 -2.59 9.63 -10.86
C ALA A 51 -2.67 8.13 -10.54
N HIS A 52 -2.79 7.76 -9.26
CA HIS A 52 -2.89 6.37 -8.80
C HIS A 52 -4.15 5.68 -9.32
N ALA A 53 -5.31 6.35 -9.26
CA ALA A 53 -6.55 5.84 -9.84
C ALA A 53 -6.48 5.66 -11.37
N LYS A 54 -5.59 6.39 -12.03
CA LYS A 54 -5.37 6.39 -13.49
C LYS A 54 -4.09 5.64 -13.88
N ALA A 55 -3.48 4.88 -12.96
CA ALA A 55 -2.16 4.27 -13.19
C ALA A 55 -2.14 3.39 -14.44
N MET A 56 -3.14 2.53 -14.65
CA MET A 56 -3.25 1.68 -15.84
C MET A 56 -3.37 2.46 -17.16
N GLU A 57 -3.91 3.69 -17.14
CA GLU A 57 -4.03 4.52 -18.35
C GLU A 57 -2.65 4.91 -18.90
N SER A 58 -1.65 5.07 -18.02
CA SER A 58 -0.28 5.37 -18.45
C SER A 58 0.42 4.21 -19.17
N LEU A 59 -0.10 2.98 -19.02
CA LEU A 59 0.44 1.80 -19.70
C LEU A 59 -0.11 1.59 -21.10
N LYS A 60 -1.22 2.26 -21.44
CA LYS A 60 -1.83 2.15 -22.78
C LYS A 60 -0.92 2.73 -23.88
N PRO A 61 -1.04 2.25 -25.13
CA PRO A 61 -0.42 2.87 -26.28
C PRO A 61 -0.70 4.37 -26.35
N ASN A 62 0.28 5.14 -26.81
CA ASN A 62 0.16 6.56 -27.12
C ASN A 62 -0.16 7.50 -25.95
N THR A 63 -0.19 7.01 -24.70
CA THR A 63 -0.32 7.85 -23.50
C THR A 63 1.04 8.20 -22.93
N LYS A 64 1.17 9.40 -22.33
CA LYS A 64 2.40 9.89 -21.68
C LYS A 64 3.65 9.77 -22.57
N LYS A 65 3.51 10.03 -23.89
CA LYS A 65 4.53 9.77 -24.92
C LYS A 65 5.89 10.37 -24.56
N GLU A 66 5.91 11.63 -24.15
CA GLU A 66 7.13 12.37 -23.84
C GLU A 66 7.87 11.74 -22.66
N ALA A 67 7.12 11.31 -21.64
CA ALA A 67 7.70 10.64 -20.48
C ALA A 67 8.25 9.25 -20.84
N LYS A 68 7.53 8.47 -21.65
CA LYS A 68 7.99 7.16 -22.14
C LYS A 68 9.27 7.29 -22.96
N ILE A 69 9.30 8.20 -23.93
CA ILE A 69 10.50 8.47 -24.75
C ILE A 69 11.67 8.89 -23.85
N LYS A 70 11.46 9.79 -22.89
CA LYS A 70 12.50 10.22 -21.95
C LYS A 70 13.06 9.06 -21.11
N ALA A 71 12.19 8.11 -20.73
CA ALA A 71 12.56 6.89 -20.03
C ALA A 71 13.02 5.74 -20.96
N ARG A 72 13.23 6.02 -22.26
CA ARG A 72 13.64 5.04 -23.30
C ARG A 72 12.66 3.87 -23.48
N LEU A 73 11.38 4.13 -23.27
CA LEU A 73 10.28 3.20 -23.54
C LEU A 73 9.64 3.52 -24.89
N ASP A 74 9.12 2.49 -25.55
CA ASP A 74 8.30 2.64 -26.76
C ASP A 74 6.96 3.32 -26.39
N PRO A 75 6.63 4.52 -26.93
CA PRO A 75 5.38 5.21 -26.64
C PRO A 75 4.14 4.56 -27.28
N GLU A 76 4.30 3.72 -28.30
CA GLU A 76 3.22 3.07 -29.05
C GLU A 76 2.93 1.65 -28.55
N LYS A 77 3.86 1.01 -27.84
CA LYS A 77 3.65 -0.29 -27.21
C LYS A 77 2.52 -0.25 -26.16
N ASP A 78 1.74 -1.34 -26.14
CA ASP A 78 0.78 -1.63 -25.07
C ASP A 78 1.50 -2.36 -23.92
N TYR A 79 1.57 -1.71 -22.76
CA TYR A 79 2.14 -2.29 -21.54
C TYR A 79 1.08 -2.78 -20.55
N THR A 80 -0.21 -2.72 -20.91
CA THR A 80 -1.31 -3.06 -19.98
C THR A 80 -1.35 -4.54 -19.59
N GLN A 81 -0.69 -5.40 -20.35
CA GLN A 81 -0.51 -6.83 -20.07
C GLN A 81 0.97 -7.20 -19.82
N ASP A 82 1.86 -6.20 -19.70
CA ASP A 82 3.28 -6.43 -19.48
C ASP A 82 3.55 -6.66 -17.98
N LYS A 83 3.99 -7.87 -17.62
CA LYS A 83 4.29 -8.25 -16.23
C LYS A 83 5.38 -7.38 -15.61
N ASP A 84 6.24 -6.77 -16.42
CA ASP A 84 7.31 -5.89 -15.96
C ASP A 84 6.79 -4.47 -15.62
N CYS A 85 5.53 -4.16 -15.97
CA CYS A 85 4.92 -2.85 -15.75
C CYS A 85 3.72 -2.91 -14.79
N VAL A 86 2.83 -3.90 -14.94
CA VAL A 86 1.56 -3.91 -14.20
C VAL A 86 1.75 -3.97 -12.69
N GLY A 87 2.87 -4.51 -12.21
CA GLY A 87 3.14 -4.71 -10.77
C GLY A 87 3.04 -3.46 -9.90
N CYS A 88 3.34 -2.28 -10.45
CA CYS A 88 3.24 -1.00 -9.75
C CYS A 88 2.01 -0.16 -10.17
N HIS A 89 1.15 -0.68 -11.06
CA HIS A 89 0.00 0.04 -11.63
C HIS A 89 -1.35 -0.56 -11.22
N VAL A 90 -1.34 -1.59 -10.38
CA VAL A 90 -2.52 -2.36 -9.93
C VAL A 90 -2.41 -2.70 -8.43
N ASP A 91 -3.52 -3.09 -7.83
CA ASP A 91 -3.55 -3.61 -6.46
C ASP A 91 -3.06 -5.07 -6.43
N GLY A 92 -1.98 -5.32 -5.68
CA GLY A 92 -1.62 -6.67 -5.22
C GLY A 92 -1.13 -7.63 -6.30
N PHE A 93 -0.50 -7.16 -7.38
CA PHE A 93 0.06 -8.08 -8.40
C PHE A 93 0.99 -9.13 -7.79
N GLY A 94 0.78 -10.40 -8.13
CA GLY A 94 1.54 -11.52 -7.58
C GLY A 94 1.27 -11.83 -6.10
N LYS A 95 0.28 -11.17 -5.47
CA LYS A 95 -0.15 -11.42 -4.09
C LYS A 95 -1.51 -12.11 -4.05
N ALA A 96 -1.81 -12.79 -2.93
CA ALA A 96 -3.08 -13.49 -2.74
C ALA A 96 -4.27 -12.56 -2.97
N GLY A 97 -5.21 -12.97 -3.82
CA GLY A 97 -6.42 -12.18 -4.14
C GLY A 97 -6.21 -10.94 -5.00
N GLY A 98 -4.96 -10.60 -5.35
CA GLY A 98 -4.62 -9.39 -6.09
C GLY A 98 -4.84 -9.50 -7.60
N TYR A 99 -4.43 -8.46 -8.31
CA TYR A 99 -4.60 -8.37 -9.76
C TYR A 99 -3.81 -9.47 -10.50
N THR A 100 -4.41 -10.00 -11.57
CA THR A 100 -3.75 -10.91 -12.51
C THR A 100 -4.03 -10.44 -13.94
N ILE A 101 -3.07 -10.67 -14.84
CA ILE A 101 -3.22 -10.33 -16.26
C ILE A 101 -4.26 -11.23 -16.94
N ASP A 102 -4.30 -12.53 -16.57
CA ASP A 102 -5.20 -13.51 -17.19
C ASP A 102 -6.67 -13.35 -16.78
N ALA A 103 -6.92 -12.83 -15.58
CA ALA A 103 -8.26 -12.59 -15.04
C ALA A 103 -8.34 -11.22 -14.34
N PRO A 104 -8.27 -10.10 -15.11
CA PRO A 104 -8.16 -8.77 -14.54
C PRO A 104 -9.49 -8.33 -13.93
N LYS A 105 -9.50 -8.07 -12.62
CA LYS A 105 -10.68 -7.57 -11.91
C LYS A 105 -10.65 -6.05 -11.88
N LYS A 106 -11.72 -5.40 -12.39
CA LYS A 106 -11.86 -3.94 -12.41
C LYS A 106 -11.56 -3.27 -11.05
N PRO A 107 -12.00 -3.80 -9.89
CA PRO A 107 -11.69 -3.22 -8.57
C PRO A 107 -10.22 -3.26 -8.14
N LEU A 108 -9.36 -4.01 -8.85
CA LEU A 108 -7.91 -4.10 -8.60
C LEU A 108 -7.08 -3.41 -9.70
N ALA A 109 -7.70 -2.96 -10.80
CA ALA A 109 -7.03 -2.41 -11.98
C ALA A 109 -6.61 -0.93 -11.83
N ALA A 110 -5.94 -0.59 -10.73
CA ALA A 110 -5.32 0.70 -10.43
C ALA A 110 -4.48 0.57 -9.16
N VAL A 111 -3.65 1.58 -8.85
CA VAL A 111 -3.10 1.73 -7.50
C VAL A 111 -4.23 2.24 -6.60
N GLY A 112 -4.88 1.30 -5.91
CA GLY A 112 -6.11 1.53 -5.17
C GLY A 112 -5.90 1.62 -3.66
N CYS A 113 -6.99 1.46 -2.92
CA CYS A 113 -7.02 1.61 -1.46
C CYS A 113 -6.04 0.64 -0.79
N GLU A 114 -6.00 -0.60 -1.27
CA GLU A 114 -5.24 -1.69 -0.65
C GLU A 114 -3.74 -1.63 -0.96
N SER A 115 -3.33 -0.91 -2.02
CA SER A 115 -1.91 -0.64 -2.30
C SER A 115 -1.25 0.21 -1.21
N CYS A 116 -2.02 1.06 -0.51
CA CYS A 116 -1.52 1.88 0.59
C CYS A 116 -1.96 1.36 1.96
N HIS A 117 -3.25 1.06 2.13
CA HIS A 117 -3.81 0.64 3.43
C HIS A 117 -3.66 -0.84 3.74
N GLY A 118 -3.03 -1.61 2.86
CA GLY A 118 -2.88 -3.06 2.99
C GLY A 118 -4.10 -3.85 2.50
N PRO A 119 -3.95 -5.19 2.36
CA PRO A 119 -5.00 -6.07 1.86
C PRO A 119 -6.21 -6.14 2.80
N GLY A 120 -7.38 -5.79 2.28
CA GLY A 120 -8.56 -5.42 3.06
C GLY A 120 -9.40 -6.57 3.59
N ARG A 121 -9.21 -7.81 3.10
CA ARG A 121 -10.16 -8.92 3.32
C ARG A 121 -10.41 -9.20 4.80
N ASN A 122 -9.38 -9.09 5.65
CA ASN A 122 -9.50 -9.44 7.07
C ASN A 122 -9.91 -8.26 7.95
N PHE A 123 -9.53 -7.02 7.63
CA PHE A 123 -9.82 -5.86 8.50
C PHE A 123 -11.11 -5.11 8.12
N ARG A 124 -11.59 -5.17 6.87
CA ARG A 124 -12.80 -4.41 6.47
C ARG A 124 -14.06 -4.78 7.27
N GLY A 125 -14.12 -6.02 7.76
CA GLY A 125 -15.24 -6.49 8.57
C GLY A 125 -15.26 -5.84 9.95
N ASP A 126 -14.08 -5.56 10.48
CA ASP A 126 -13.91 -4.87 11.76
C ASP A 126 -14.20 -3.39 11.64
N HIS A 127 -13.92 -2.75 10.50
CA HIS A 127 -14.35 -1.38 10.22
C HIS A 127 -15.86 -1.23 10.37
N ARG A 128 -16.63 -2.11 9.71
CA ARG A 128 -18.09 -2.12 9.83
C ARG A 128 -18.55 -2.35 11.27
N LYS A 129 -17.99 -3.35 11.97
CA LYS A 129 -18.37 -3.66 13.36
C LYS A 129 -18.03 -2.50 14.31
N ALA A 130 -16.87 -1.85 14.13
CA ALA A 130 -16.44 -0.73 14.94
C ALA A 130 -17.31 0.50 14.68
N GLY A 131 -17.60 0.83 13.42
CA GLY A 131 -18.52 1.91 13.08
C GLY A 131 -19.89 1.73 13.72
N GLN A 132 -20.48 0.53 13.61
CA GLN A 132 -21.76 0.21 14.25
C GLN A 132 -21.71 0.30 15.79
N ALA A 133 -20.62 -0.16 16.42
CA ALA A 133 -20.45 -0.05 17.86
C ALA A 133 -20.26 1.41 18.33
N PHE A 134 -19.55 2.21 17.54
CA PHE A 134 -19.31 3.61 17.80
C PHE A 134 -20.60 4.42 17.67
N GLU A 135 -21.37 4.22 16.60
CA GLU A 135 -22.66 4.90 16.40
C GLU A 135 -23.66 4.53 17.49
N LYS A 136 -23.71 3.25 17.90
CA LYS A 136 -24.68 2.78 18.90
C LYS A 136 -24.35 3.24 20.33
N SER A 137 -23.08 3.21 20.72
CA SER A 137 -22.71 3.38 22.13
C SER A 137 -21.43 4.18 22.37
N GLY A 138 -20.89 4.86 21.36
CA GLY A 138 -19.61 5.56 21.44
C GLY A 138 -18.42 4.64 21.71
N LYS A 139 -18.57 3.33 21.48
CA LYS A 139 -17.51 2.35 21.80
C LYS A 139 -16.43 2.39 20.73
N THR A 140 -15.23 2.75 21.15
CA THR A 140 -14.02 2.75 20.32
C THR A 140 -13.30 1.39 20.35
N MET A 141 -12.58 1.06 19.28
CA MET A 141 -11.72 -0.12 19.18
C MET A 141 -10.24 0.26 19.00
N GLN A 142 -9.31 -0.63 19.37
CA GLN A 142 -7.87 -0.37 19.22
C GLN A 142 -7.40 -0.62 17.78
N ARG A 143 -6.61 0.31 17.22
CA ARG A 143 -5.99 0.18 15.88
C ARG A 143 -5.14 -1.08 15.75
N LYS A 144 -4.52 -1.54 16.84
CA LYS A 144 -3.79 -2.80 16.89
C LYS A 144 -4.59 -3.98 16.33
N ALA A 145 -5.90 -4.06 16.56
CA ALA A 145 -6.73 -5.14 16.03
C ALA A 145 -6.81 -5.12 14.49
N LEU A 146 -6.73 -3.94 13.88
CA LEU A 146 -6.68 -3.77 12.43
C LEU A 146 -5.29 -4.09 11.87
N ALA A 147 -4.24 -3.62 12.57
CA ALA A 147 -2.85 -3.87 12.19
C ALA A 147 -2.51 -5.38 12.22
N ASP A 148 -2.97 -6.10 13.25
CA ASP A 148 -2.83 -7.55 13.37
C ASP A 148 -3.56 -8.31 12.24
N LYS A 149 -4.47 -7.63 11.52
CA LYS A 149 -5.22 -8.13 10.35
C LYS A 149 -4.72 -7.59 9.02
N GLY A 150 -3.56 -6.94 9.01
CA GLY A 150 -2.88 -6.50 7.79
C GLY A 150 -3.20 -5.09 7.32
N GLN A 151 -3.90 -4.27 8.13
CA GLN A 151 -4.04 -2.86 7.80
C GLN A 151 -2.73 -2.11 8.05
N ASP A 152 -2.29 -1.36 7.05
CA ASP A 152 -1.08 -0.54 7.12
C ASP A 152 -1.39 0.83 7.76
N PHE A 153 -0.54 1.22 8.73
CA PHE A 153 -0.56 2.53 9.40
C PHE A 153 0.78 3.28 9.26
N ALA A 154 1.77 2.69 8.58
CA ALA A 154 3.09 3.26 8.37
C ALA A 154 3.28 3.75 6.92
N PHE A 155 2.73 3.04 5.93
CA PHE A 155 2.69 3.35 4.49
C PHE A 155 4.02 3.38 3.75
N GLU A 156 5.11 3.77 4.40
CA GLU A 156 6.40 4.05 3.75
C GLU A 156 6.92 2.88 2.91
N GLU A 157 6.87 1.66 3.45
CA GLU A 157 7.30 0.46 2.73
C GLU A 157 6.43 0.17 1.50
N SER A 158 5.11 0.36 1.64
CA SER A 158 4.15 0.21 0.55
C SER A 158 4.40 1.23 -0.58
N CYS A 159 4.80 2.46 -0.25
CA CYS A 159 5.21 3.46 -1.23
C CYS A 159 6.56 3.13 -1.87
N ASN A 160 7.55 2.75 -1.06
CA ASN A 160 8.92 2.45 -1.50
C ASN A 160 8.96 1.29 -2.49
N ALA A 161 8.09 0.28 -2.31
CA ALA A 161 7.97 -0.87 -3.22
C ALA A 161 7.68 -0.49 -4.69
N CYS A 162 7.15 0.71 -4.95
CA CYS A 162 6.89 1.22 -6.29
C CYS A 162 7.82 2.40 -6.63
N HIS A 163 7.91 3.40 -5.76
CA HIS A 163 8.61 4.66 -6.03
C HIS A 163 10.12 4.58 -5.86
N MET A 164 10.58 3.68 -4.99
CA MET A 164 12.00 3.48 -4.69
C MET A 164 12.52 2.17 -5.28
N ASN A 165 11.74 1.49 -6.13
CA ASN A 165 12.13 0.21 -6.73
C ASN A 165 12.91 0.41 -8.03
N TYR A 166 14.16 0.87 -7.94
CA TYR A 166 15.06 1.03 -9.08
C TYR A 166 16.49 0.61 -8.74
N GLU A 167 17.29 0.32 -9.76
CA GLU A 167 18.69 -0.06 -9.58
C GLU A 167 19.50 1.06 -8.92
N GLY A 168 20.26 0.73 -7.87
CA GLY A 168 21.02 1.71 -7.09
C GLY A 168 20.17 2.55 -6.13
N SER A 169 18.89 2.24 -5.95
CA SER A 169 18.05 2.88 -4.93
C SER A 169 18.61 2.70 -3.51
N PRO A 170 18.45 3.69 -2.62
CA PRO A 170 18.79 3.53 -1.21
C PRO A 170 17.86 2.55 -0.47
N TRP A 171 16.68 2.26 -1.02
CA TRP A 171 15.74 1.30 -0.42
C TRP A 171 16.19 -0.14 -0.67
N LYS A 172 16.40 -0.89 0.41
CA LYS A 172 16.99 -2.25 0.37
C LYS A 172 16.10 -3.31 -0.26
N GLY A 173 14.80 -3.06 -0.38
CA GLY A 173 13.85 -3.99 -1.00
C GLY A 173 13.86 -3.95 -2.54
N ALA A 174 14.66 -3.07 -3.15
CA ALA A 174 14.65 -2.86 -4.60
C ALA A 174 15.05 -4.14 -5.37
N LYS A 175 14.18 -4.59 -6.27
CA LYS A 175 14.41 -5.77 -7.12
C LYS A 175 13.67 -5.66 -8.46
N PRO A 176 14.15 -6.33 -9.52
CA PRO A 176 13.44 -6.37 -10.79
C PRO A 176 12.02 -6.96 -10.66
N PRO A 177 11.05 -6.52 -11.48
CA PRO A 177 11.17 -5.44 -12.47
C PRO A 177 11.23 -4.05 -11.82
N TYR A 178 12.13 -3.20 -12.29
CA TYR A 178 12.37 -1.85 -11.75
C TYR A 178 11.47 -0.79 -12.39
N THR A 179 11.17 0.29 -11.66
CA THR A 179 10.55 1.47 -12.26
C THR A 179 11.50 2.11 -13.27
N PRO A 180 11.05 2.42 -14.49
CA PRO A 180 11.85 3.14 -15.49
C PRO A 180 11.91 4.65 -15.21
N PHE A 181 11.08 5.15 -14.28
CA PHE A 181 10.97 6.57 -13.96
C PHE A 181 11.77 6.89 -12.69
N THR A 182 13.07 7.17 -12.88
CA THR A 182 14.02 7.39 -11.77
C THR A 182 14.56 8.83 -11.75
N PRO A 183 15.20 9.27 -10.65
CA PRO A 183 15.84 10.59 -10.59
C PRO A 183 16.89 10.84 -11.69
N ALA A 184 17.50 9.77 -12.23
CA ALA A 184 18.44 9.86 -13.35
C ALA A 184 17.76 10.17 -14.69
N VAL A 185 16.49 9.77 -14.85
CA VAL A 185 15.67 10.15 -16.01
C VAL A 185 15.20 11.59 -15.87
N ASP A 186 14.68 11.96 -14.70
CA ASP A 186 14.22 13.31 -14.40
C ASP A 186 14.17 13.51 -12.89
N ALA A 187 14.73 14.61 -12.39
CA ALA A 187 14.76 14.92 -10.96
C ALA A 187 13.36 14.95 -10.32
N LYS A 188 12.30 15.21 -11.10
CA LYS A 188 10.91 15.15 -10.61
C LYS A 188 10.48 13.78 -10.08
N TYR A 189 11.19 12.70 -10.45
CA TYR A 189 10.94 11.35 -9.95
C TYR A 189 11.65 11.05 -8.63
N THR A 190 12.33 12.03 -8.03
CA THR A 190 12.83 11.93 -6.66
C THR A 190 11.66 11.75 -5.71
N PHE A 191 11.70 10.68 -4.92
CA PHE A 191 10.69 10.37 -3.94
C PHE A 191 11.21 10.63 -2.52
N ASP A 192 10.41 11.38 -1.78
CA ASP A 192 10.58 11.65 -0.36
C ASP A 192 9.23 11.37 0.28
N PHE A 193 9.17 10.32 1.11
CA PHE A 193 7.94 9.86 1.72
C PHE A 193 7.26 10.97 2.54
N ASP A 194 8.01 11.68 3.38
CA ASP A 194 7.48 12.67 4.32
C ASP A 194 6.94 13.91 3.63
N LYS A 195 7.47 14.21 2.44
CA LYS A 195 6.94 15.25 1.58
C LYS A 195 5.72 14.76 0.78
N MET A 196 5.84 13.61 0.11
CA MET A 196 4.85 13.16 -0.87
C MET A 196 3.58 12.62 -0.22
N VAL A 197 3.66 12.01 0.97
CA VAL A 197 2.49 11.50 1.70
C VAL A 197 1.53 12.63 2.12
N LYS A 198 2.02 13.88 2.17
CA LYS A 198 1.23 15.08 2.48
C LYS A 198 0.54 15.69 1.26
N ASP A 199 0.83 15.22 0.04
CA ASP A 199 0.16 15.70 -1.17
C ASP A 199 -1.20 15.02 -1.37
N VAL A 200 -2.26 15.69 -0.92
CA VAL A 200 -3.64 15.22 -1.06
C VAL A 200 -4.09 15.02 -2.52
N LYS A 201 -3.42 15.65 -3.50
CA LYS A 201 -3.72 15.42 -4.93
C LYS A 201 -3.10 14.13 -5.45
N ALA A 202 -2.06 13.62 -4.78
CA ALA A 202 -1.45 12.32 -5.07
C ALA A 202 -2.10 11.19 -4.26
N MET A 203 -2.55 11.48 -3.04
CA MET A 203 -3.23 10.54 -2.14
C MET A 203 -4.74 10.55 -2.36
N HIS A 204 -5.46 11.20 -1.46
CA HIS A 204 -6.83 11.67 -1.59
C HIS A 204 -7.03 12.73 -0.51
N GLU A 205 -8.06 13.55 -0.66
CA GLU A 205 -8.47 14.50 0.37
C GLU A 205 -8.74 13.79 1.71
N HIS A 206 -8.37 14.43 2.81
CA HIS A 206 -8.59 13.90 4.14
C HIS A 206 -9.92 14.40 4.70
N TYR A 207 -10.69 13.46 5.26
CA TYR A 207 -11.99 13.74 5.86
C TYR A 207 -11.97 13.40 7.35
N LYS A 208 -12.73 14.16 8.13
CA LYS A 208 -12.84 13.98 9.59
C LYS A 208 -13.36 12.58 9.90
N LEU A 209 -12.65 11.89 10.79
CA LEU A 209 -13.04 10.60 11.34
C LEU A 209 -13.89 10.81 12.60
N ASP A 210 -14.77 9.86 12.88
CA ASP A 210 -15.68 9.87 14.01
C ASP A 210 -15.01 9.44 15.33
N GLY A 211 -13.91 8.69 15.24
CA GLY A 211 -13.18 8.17 16.39
C GLY A 211 -13.46 6.71 16.71
N ALA A 212 -14.06 5.94 15.79
CA ALA A 212 -14.30 4.50 15.98
C ALA A 212 -13.03 3.67 16.28
N PHE A 213 -11.84 4.21 15.98
CA PHE A 213 -10.56 3.60 16.31
C PHE A 213 -9.60 4.55 17.04
N GLU A 214 -8.89 4.02 18.04
CA GLU A 214 -7.86 4.74 18.82
C GLU A 214 -6.61 3.89 19.05
N GLY A 215 -5.62 4.47 19.74
CA GLY A 215 -4.39 3.78 20.12
C GLY A 215 -3.43 3.51 18.96
N GLU A 216 -2.37 2.78 19.27
CA GLU A 216 -1.29 2.42 18.35
C GLU A 216 -1.57 1.08 17.61
N PRO A 217 -0.99 0.86 16.42
CA PRO A 217 -0.14 1.77 15.67
C PRO A 217 -0.96 2.90 15.03
N LYS A 218 -0.45 4.13 15.12
CA LYS A 218 -1.04 5.34 14.56
C LYS A 218 -0.06 5.97 13.57
N PHE A 219 -0.56 6.36 12.40
CA PHE A 219 0.28 7.06 11.43
C PHE A 219 0.84 8.36 12.00
N LYS A 220 2.12 8.65 11.75
CA LYS A 220 2.82 9.78 12.36
C LYS A 220 2.20 11.15 12.03
N TYR A 221 1.55 11.30 10.88
CA TYR A 221 0.82 12.53 10.52
C TYR A 221 -0.70 12.40 10.71
N HIS A 222 -1.20 11.37 11.41
CA HIS A 222 -2.63 11.17 11.60
C HIS A 222 -3.31 12.38 12.22
N ASP A 223 -2.76 12.89 13.33
CA ASP A 223 -3.38 14.01 14.06
C ASP A 223 -3.26 15.32 13.26
N GLU A 224 -2.13 15.54 12.57
CA GLU A 224 -1.92 16.68 11.66
C GLU A 224 -2.97 16.69 10.53
N PHE A 225 -3.16 15.54 9.87
CA PHE A 225 -4.13 15.39 8.80
C PHE A 225 -5.56 15.50 9.31
N GLN A 226 -5.85 14.94 10.48
CA GLN A 226 -7.18 15.05 11.09
C GLN A 226 -7.48 16.48 11.56
N ALA A 227 -6.50 17.28 11.98
CA ALA A 227 -6.72 18.67 12.39
C ALA A 227 -7.31 19.52 11.25
N SER A 228 -6.77 19.37 10.04
CA SER A 228 -7.14 20.14 8.83
C SER A 228 -8.14 19.43 7.91
N ALA A 229 -8.55 18.20 8.22
CA ALA A 229 -9.45 17.40 7.40
C ALA A 229 -10.81 18.08 7.13
N LYS A 230 -11.36 17.86 5.94
CA LYS A 230 -12.69 18.34 5.54
C LYS A 230 -13.80 17.51 6.19
N VAL A 231 -15.01 18.06 6.23
CA VAL A 231 -16.20 17.29 6.60
C VAL A 231 -16.60 16.40 5.40
N GLY A 232 -16.69 15.10 5.63
CA GLY A 232 -17.08 14.12 4.59
C GLY A 232 -18.58 13.90 4.51
N GLU A 233 -19.02 13.26 3.42
CA GLU A 233 -20.35 12.68 3.31
C GLU A 233 -20.37 11.37 4.10
N LYS A 234 -21.32 11.22 5.04
CA LYS A 234 -21.53 9.93 5.69
C LYS A 234 -22.02 8.92 4.64
N GLY A 235 -21.30 7.82 4.47
CA GLY A 235 -21.84 6.66 3.74
C GLY A 235 -23.11 6.17 4.44
N LYS A 236 -24.18 5.95 3.68
CA LYS A 236 -25.31 5.16 4.16
C LYS A 236 -24.85 3.69 4.14
N GLU A 237 -24.84 3.03 5.29
CA GLU A 237 -24.67 1.57 5.38
C GLU A 237 -25.81 0.84 4.65
#